data_AF-C0Q9L7-F1
#
_entry.id   AF-C0Q9L7-F1
#
_cell.length_a   1.000
_cell.length_b   1.000
_cell.length_c   1.000
_cell.angle_alpha   90.00
_cell.angle_beta   90.00
_cell.angle_gamma   90.00
#
_symmetry.space_group_name_H-M   'P 1'
#
loop_
_entity.id
_entity.type
_entity.pdbx_description
1 polymer ?
#
loop_
_entity_poly.entity_id
_entity_poly.type
_entity_poly.pdbx_seq_one_letter_code
_entity_poly.pdbx_strand_id
1 'polypeptide(L)'
;MIYEYAVSPELFSSATFIQTLQHTFGKEEGRLFSEIPKKIWQRQVFEVIKVSENKPVMRKTMQNAVKNLFKKALYKRNNHPAFDGSEWLQFVINVHSERPFRAIIADQYEGDEKFVLVNNLDLADQPLWTVPKDVSVDREHKVMVQQIRSMLNCASEIILVDRNFKPETQRFQNVLSEIMEMLSKRTHGPSIAKVVYHTGDSVSVGYLENQCLRHIKPIIPSGMRLEVVVWPKDKLHDRFVLTNIGGVLFGQGLDERLGFGPDKILITRLSDDTYKEWWSLCKNKTTDFTICSS
;
A
#
# COMPACT_ATOMS: atom_id res chain seq x y z
N MET A 1 -8.10 -0.26 -1.86
CA MET A 1 -7.32 0.69 -1.04
C MET A 1 -5.85 0.61 -1.44
N ILE A 2 -5.21 1.76 -1.69
CA ILE A 2 -3.86 2.04 -2.24
C ILE A 2 -3.37 1.09 -3.35
N TYR A 3 -3.20 1.67 -4.54
CA TYR A 3 -2.85 0.97 -5.77
C TYR A 3 -1.67 1.63 -6.48
N GLU A 4 -0.93 0.81 -7.21
CA GLU A 4 0.17 1.24 -8.07
C GLU A 4 -0.32 1.36 -9.52
N TYR A 5 -0.02 2.49 -10.17
CA TYR A 5 -0.32 2.76 -11.57
C TYR A 5 0.97 3.01 -12.34
N ALA A 6 1.06 2.51 -13.56
CA ALA A 6 2.08 2.95 -14.51
C ALA A 6 1.51 4.07 -15.37
N VAL A 7 2.27 5.11 -15.64
CA VAL A 7 1.80 6.30 -16.38
C VAL A 7 2.81 6.66 -17.45
N SER A 8 2.36 6.79 -18.70
CA SER A 8 3.22 7.12 -19.83
C SER A 8 3.94 8.45 -19.59
N PRO A 9 5.27 8.54 -19.82
CA PRO A 9 6.00 9.80 -19.74
C PRO A 9 5.43 10.87 -20.68
N GLU A 10 4.88 10.50 -21.84
CA GLU A 10 4.40 11.44 -22.86
C GLU A 10 3.23 12.30 -22.38
N LEU A 11 2.43 11.77 -21.45
CA LEU A 11 1.31 12.49 -20.85
C LEU A 11 1.75 13.73 -20.05
N PHE A 12 3.01 13.81 -19.63
CA PHE A 12 3.56 14.95 -18.91
C PHE A 12 3.89 16.15 -19.81
N SER A 13 3.68 16.06 -21.12
CA SER A 13 3.69 17.22 -22.02
C SER A 13 2.52 18.18 -21.76
N SER A 14 1.46 17.70 -21.09
CA SER A 14 0.24 18.45 -20.79
C SER A 14 0.20 18.99 -19.36
N ALA A 15 0.10 20.32 -19.21
CA ALA A 15 -0.03 20.96 -17.91
C ALA A 15 -1.36 20.60 -17.20
N THR A 16 -2.46 20.44 -17.96
CA THR A 16 -3.77 20.06 -17.41
C THR A 16 -3.76 18.63 -16.88
N PHE A 17 -3.05 17.72 -17.56
CA PHE A 17 -2.89 16.36 -17.07
C PHE A 17 -2.05 16.31 -15.79
N ILE A 18 -0.93 17.06 -15.74
CA ILE A 18 -0.13 17.18 -14.50
C ILE A 18 -0.99 17.68 -13.34
N GLN A 19 -1.83 18.70 -13.56
CA GLN A 19 -2.74 19.20 -12.53
C GLN A 19 -3.72 18.10 -12.08
N THR A 20 -4.31 17.36 -13.01
CA THR A 20 -5.20 16.23 -12.71
C THR A 20 -4.49 15.20 -11.82
N LEU A 21 -3.25 14.85 -12.16
CA LEU A 21 -2.44 13.94 -11.35
C LEU A 21 -2.16 14.49 -9.94
N GLN A 22 -1.89 15.79 -9.78
CA GLN A 22 -1.67 16.39 -8.46
C GLN A 22 -2.88 16.25 -7.52
N HIS A 23 -4.09 16.29 -8.07
CA HIS A 23 -5.34 16.14 -7.31
C HIS A 23 -5.76 14.68 -7.08
N THR A 24 -5.33 13.75 -7.93
CA THR A 24 -5.84 12.38 -7.94
C THR A 24 -4.84 11.31 -7.49
N PHE A 25 -3.55 11.66 -7.41
CA PHE A 25 -2.49 10.80 -6.91
C PHE A 25 -1.97 11.22 -5.55
N GLY A 26 -1.60 10.20 -4.77
CA GLY A 26 -1.12 10.30 -3.40
C GLY A 26 -1.67 9.16 -2.54
N LYS A 27 -1.13 9.07 -1.32
CA LYS A 27 -1.45 8.01 -0.37
C LYS A 27 -2.92 8.08 0.06
N GLU A 28 -3.42 9.29 0.32
CA GLU A 28 -4.82 9.55 0.68
C GLU A 28 -5.79 9.36 -0.49
N GLU A 29 -5.34 9.60 -1.72
CA GLU A 29 -6.14 9.36 -2.93
C GLU A 29 -6.09 7.88 -3.34
N GLY A 30 -5.17 7.11 -2.77
CA GLY A 30 -5.02 5.68 -3.00
C GLY A 30 -4.38 5.33 -4.35
N ARG A 31 -3.67 6.26 -4.98
CA ARG A 31 -2.98 6.05 -6.27
C ARG A 31 -1.51 6.46 -6.15
N LEU A 32 -0.61 5.54 -6.50
CA LEU A 32 0.83 5.74 -6.51
C LEU A 32 1.37 5.59 -7.93
N PHE A 33 2.41 6.34 -8.28
CA PHE A 33 3.13 6.18 -9.54
C PHE A 33 4.17 5.09 -9.42
N SER A 34 4.18 4.15 -10.34
CA SER A 34 5.33 3.27 -10.50
C SER A 34 6.47 4.02 -11.18
N GLU A 35 7.64 4.01 -10.56
CA GLU A 35 8.89 4.41 -11.22
C GLU A 35 9.36 3.30 -12.17
N ILE A 36 8.69 3.15 -13.32
CA ILE A 36 8.98 2.09 -14.28
C ILE A 36 9.18 2.61 -15.72
N PRO A 37 10.33 2.32 -16.36
CA PRO A 37 11.50 1.65 -15.82
C PRO A 37 12.24 2.49 -14.76
N LYS A 38 12.82 1.82 -13.75
CA LYS A 38 13.47 2.49 -12.61
C LYS A 38 14.59 3.41 -13.06
N LYS A 39 14.70 4.61 -12.47
CA LYS A 39 15.65 5.69 -12.82
C LYS A 39 15.51 6.28 -14.23
N ILE A 40 14.92 5.56 -15.19
CA ILE A 40 14.75 6.00 -16.58
C ILE A 40 13.45 6.80 -16.70
N TRP A 41 12.35 6.31 -16.13
CA TRP A 41 11.03 6.91 -16.26
C TRP A 41 10.97 8.38 -15.85
N GLN A 42 11.52 8.74 -14.67
CA GLN A 42 11.54 10.14 -14.23
C GLN A 42 12.33 11.03 -15.20
N ARG A 43 13.41 10.52 -15.80
CA ARG A 43 14.21 11.27 -16.79
C ARG A 43 13.40 11.50 -18.06
N GLN A 44 12.69 10.47 -18.54
CA GLN A 44 11.79 10.59 -19.68
C GLN A 44 10.72 11.65 -19.42
N VAL A 45 10.07 11.62 -18.24
CA VAL A 45 9.09 12.64 -17.85
C VAL A 45 9.66 14.06 -17.93
N PHE A 46 10.86 14.30 -17.38
CA PHE A 46 11.48 15.63 -17.44
C PHE A 46 11.91 16.04 -18.86
N GLU A 47 12.33 15.09 -19.70
CA GLU A 47 12.68 15.36 -21.09
C GLU A 47 11.43 15.73 -21.91
N VAL A 48 10.33 14.98 -21.76
CA VAL A 48 9.03 15.30 -22.39
C VAL A 48 8.59 16.72 -22.06
N ILE A 49 8.65 17.12 -20.78
CA ILE A 49 8.32 18.49 -20.38
C ILE A 49 9.27 19.50 -21.05
N LYS A 50 10.57 19.19 -21.10
CA LYS A 50 11.59 20.08 -21.66
C LYS A 50 11.39 20.29 -23.16
N VAL A 51 11.02 19.27 -23.93
CA VAL A 51 10.82 19.39 -25.39
C VAL A 51 9.40 19.77 -25.79
N SER A 52 8.44 19.77 -24.85
CA SER A 52 7.06 20.19 -25.11
C SER A 52 6.96 21.62 -25.67
N GLU A 53 5.87 21.90 -26.39
CA GLU A 53 5.57 23.19 -27.01
C GLU A 53 5.27 24.32 -26.00
N ASN A 54 5.33 24.02 -24.70
CA ASN A 54 5.08 24.97 -23.63
C ASN A 54 6.16 26.05 -23.55
N LYS A 55 5.75 27.29 -23.24
CA LYS A 55 6.68 28.42 -22.99
C LYS A 55 7.67 28.07 -21.85
N PRO A 56 8.91 28.62 -21.85
CA PRO A 56 9.94 28.30 -20.85
C PRO A 56 9.47 28.41 -19.39
N VAL A 57 8.69 29.45 -19.08
CA VAL A 57 8.13 29.67 -17.73
C VAL A 57 7.17 28.53 -17.35
N MET A 58 6.28 28.12 -18.26
CA MET A 58 5.34 27.02 -18.02
C MET A 58 6.07 25.69 -17.84
N ARG A 59 7.08 25.38 -18.66
CA ARG A 59 7.93 24.18 -18.50
C ARG A 59 8.56 24.13 -17.10
N LYS A 60 9.10 25.24 -16.59
CA LYS A 60 9.65 25.31 -15.24
C LYS A 60 8.59 25.05 -14.16
N THR A 61 7.39 25.60 -14.32
CA THR A 61 6.25 25.34 -13.42
C THR A 61 5.85 23.86 -13.42
N MET A 62 5.71 23.25 -14.60
CA MET A 62 5.41 21.83 -14.76
C MET A 62 6.47 20.93 -14.10
N GLN A 63 7.76 21.23 -14.30
CA GLN A 63 8.85 20.50 -13.65
C GLN A 63 8.76 20.57 -12.11
N ASN A 64 8.44 21.74 -11.55
CA ASN A 64 8.26 21.89 -10.11
C ASN A 64 7.02 21.13 -9.60
N ALA A 65 5.91 21.20 -10.34
CA ALA A 65 4.69 20.44 -10.04
C ALA A 65 4.97 18.93 -10.00
N VAL A 66 5.68 18.40 -11.00
CA VAL A 66 6.07 17.00 -11.08
C VAL A 66 7.02 16.58 -9.95
N LYS A 67 8.00 17.43 -9.58
CA LYS A 67 8.86 17.16 -8.41
C LYS A 67 8.06 17.00 -7.13
N ASN A 68 7.05 17.87 -6.91
CA ASN A 68 6.19 17.78 -5.74
C ASN A 68 5.28 16.54 -5.80
N LEU A 69 4.75 16.23 -6.98
CA LEU A 69 3.96 15.02 -7.23
C LEU A 69 4.75 13.74 -6.91
N PHE A 70 6.03 13.67 -7.32
CA PHE A 70 6.89 12.52 -7.02
C PHE A 70 7.16 12.37 -5.53
N LYS A 71 7.34 13.47 -4.79
CA LYS A 71 7.45 13.41 -3.32
C LYS A 71 6.18 12.86 -2.66
N LYS A 72 5.01 13.18 -3.22
CA LYS A 72 3.69 12.77 -2.71
C LYS A 72 3.36 11.31 -3.01
N ALA A 73 3.63 10.85 -4.22
CA ALA A 73 2.99 9.66 -4.77
C ALA A 73 3.93 8.66 -5.49
N LEU A 74 5.23 8.95 -5.64
CA LEU A 74 6.13 8.03 -6.33
C LEU A 74 6.40 6.78 -5.49
N TYR A 75 6.21 5.63 -6.11
CA TYR A 75 6.52 4.33 -5.57
C TYR A 75 7.64 3.67 -6.37
N LYS A 76 8.66 3.22 -5.65
CA LYS A 76 9.86 2.61 -6.24
C LYS A 76 9.80 1.10 -6.05
N ARG A 77 9.63 0.37 -7.15
CA ARG A 77 9.75 -1.10 -7.13
C ARG A 77 11.19 -1.50 -6.74
N ASN A 78 11.32 -2.44 -5.81
CA ASN A 78 12.61 -3.00 -5.45
C ASN A 78 13.14 -3.93 -6.54
N ASN A 79 12.27 -4.82 -7.04
CA ASN A 79 12.56 -5.76 -8.12
C ASN A 79 11.76 -5.34 -9.36
N HIS A 80 12.45 -5.10 -10.46
CA HIS A 80 11.85 -4.85 -11.77
C HIS A 80 12.65 -5.58 -12.85
N PRO A 81 12.00 -6.01 -13.94
CA PRO A 81 12.70 -6.44 -15.14
C PRO A 81 13.67 -5.36 -15.62
N ALA A 82 14.82 -5.78 -16.16
CA ALA A 82 15.73 -4.85 -16.81
C ALA A 82 15.02 -4.24 -18.02
N PHE A 83 15.17 -2.92 -18.21
CA PHE A 83 14.64 -2.28 -19.41
C PHE A 83 15.44 -2.76 -20.61
N ASP A 84 14.76 -3.34 -21.59
CA ASP A 84 15.33 -3.93 -22.79
C ASP A 84 15.50 -2.92 -23.94
N GLY A 85 15.12 -1.66 -23.73
CA GLY A 85 15.16 -0.62 -24.75
C GLY A 85 13.95 -0.63 -25.69
N SER A 86 12.96 -1.50 -25.45
CA SER A 86 11.69 -1.48 -26.18
C SER A 86 10.89 -0.21 -25.91
N GLU A 87 9.82 -0.01 -26.68
CA GLU A 87 8.87 1.05 -26.44
C GLU A 87 8.28 0.95 -25.02
N TRP A 88 8.11 2.10 -24.35
CA TRP A 88 7.73 2.13 -22.93
C TRP A 88 6.44 1.34 -22.66
N LEU A 89 5.42 1.49 -23.51
CA LEU A 89 4.12 0.86 -23.28
C LEU A 89 4.23 -0.67 -23.36
N GLN A 90 4.90 -1.19 -24.40
CA GLN A 90 5.13 -2.63 -24.54
C GLN A 90 5.91 -3.21 -23.37
N PHE A 91 6.97 -2.52 -22.92
CA PHE A 91 7.73 -2.92 -21.75
C PHE A 91 6.84 -3.02 -20.51
N VAL A 92 6.01 -2.01 -20.25
CA VAL A 92 5.15 -1.95 -19.07
C VAL A 92 4.02 -2.99 -19.14
N ILE A 93 3.48 -3.28 -20.32
CA ILE A 93 2.52 -4.38 -20.52
C ILE A 93 3.17 -5.72 -20.16
N ASN A 94 4.40 -5.97 -20.61
CA ASN A 94 5.14 -7.18 -20.25
C ASN A 94 5.34 -7.26 -18.73
N VAL A 95 5.75 -6.17 -18.08
CA VAL A 95 5.91 -6.15 -16.61
C VAL A 95 4.57 -6.32 -15.88
N HIS A 96 3.46 -5.82 -16.43
CA HIS A 96 2.12 -6.00 -15.85
C HIS A 96 1.74 -7.48 -15.76
N SER A 97 2.14 -8.30 -16.75
CA SER A 97 1.84 -9.74 -16.74
C SER A 97 2.47 -10.49 -15.56
N GLU A 98 3.66 -10.05 -15.10
CA GLU A 98 4.37 -10.64 -13.95
C GLU A 98 3.92 -10.02 -12.62
N ARG A 99 3.88 -8.68 -12.56
CA ARG A 99 3.48 -7.91 -11.37
C ARG A 99 2.46 -6.84 -11.79
N PRO A 100 1.17 -7.17 -11.74
CA PRO A 100 0.10 -6.28 -12.19
C PRO A 100 0.12 -4.91 -11.51
N PHE A 101 -0.08 -3.88 -12.34
CA PHE A 101 -0.53 -2.57 -11.90
C PHE A 101 -2.05 -2.62 -11.69
N ARG A 102 -2.60 -1.60 -11.04
CA ARG A 102 -4.05 -1.38 -11.08
C ARG A 102 -4.50 -0.98 -12.47
N ALA A 103 -3.73 -0.11 -13.13
CA ALA A 103 -3.87 0.21 -14.54
C ALA A 103 -2.56 0.80 -15.09
N ILE A 104 -2.44 0.78 -16.41
CA ILE A 104 -1.44 1.51 -17.19
C ILE A 104 -2.18 2.69 -17.85
N ILE A 105 -1.70 3.91 -17.66
CA ILE A 105 -2.27 5.10 -18.28
C ILE A 105 -1.39 5.48 -19.45
N ALA A 106 -1.97 5.46 -20.64
CA ALA A 106 -1.26 5.71 -21.89
C ALA A 106 -1.84 6.93 -22.62
N ASP A 107 -1.01 7.58 -23.41
CA ASP A 107 -1.40 8.64 -24.35
C ASP A 107 -2.16 8.08 -25.56
N GLN A 108 -1.77 6.90 -26.03
CA GLN A 108 -2.40 6.17 -27.13
C GLN A 108 -2.29 4.67 -26.89
N TYR A 109 -3.29 3.92 -27.36
CA TYR A 109 -3.27 2.47 -27.37
C TYR A 109 -4.31 1.92 -28.33
N GLU A 110 -3.93 0.95 -29.17
CA GLU A 110 -4.83 0.32 -30.16
C GLU A 110 -5.23 -1.12 -29.78
N GLY A 111 -4.77 -1.64 -28.63
CA GLY A 111 -5.11 -2.97 -28.14
C GLY A 111 -6.41 -3.02 -27.32
N ASP A 112 -6.81 -4.23 -26.93
CA ASP A 112 -8.08 -4.53 -26.24
C ASP A 112 -7.93 -4.73 -24.71
N GLU A 113 -6.72 -4.53 -24.18
CA GLU A 113 -6.37 -4.75 -22.80
C GLU A 113 -7.08 -3.74 -21.89
N LYS A 114 -8.12 -4.20 -21.17
CA LYS A 114 -8.91 -3.39 -20.24
C LYS A 114 -8.11 -2.73 -19.12
N PHE A 115 -6.87 -3.17 -18.86
CA PHE A 115 -5.98 -2.56 -17.87
C PHE A 115 -5.19 -1.37 -18.41
N VAL A 116 -5.25 -1.09 -19.71
CA VAL A 116 -4.69 0.11 -20.33
C VAL A 116 -5.80 1.16 -20.45
N LEU A 117 -5.61 2.31 -19.81
CA LEU A 117 -6.53 3.45 -19.84
C LEU A 117 -5.92 4.54 -20.72
N VAL A 118 -6.58 4.85 -21.84
CA VAL A 118 -6.12 5.92 -22.74
C VAL A 118 -6.63 7.27 -22.22
N ASN A 119 -5.74 8.25 -22.08
CA ASN A 119 -6.04 9.55 -21.47
C ASN A 119 -6.98 10.45 -22.29
N ASN A 120 -7.33 10.06 -23.51
CA ASN A 120 -8.37 10.74 -24.30
C ASN A 120 -9.80 10.35 -23.86
N LEU A 121 -9.93 9.36 -22.97
CA LEU A 121 -11.19 8.96 -22.35
C LEU A 121 -11.39 9.71 -21.03
N ASP A 122 -12.64 9.86 -20.60
CA ASP A 122 -12.92 10.33 -19.25
C ASP A 122 -12.44 9.28 -18.24
N LEU A 123 -11.26 9.52 -17.66
CA LEU A 123 -10.67 8.63 -16.66
C LEU A 123 -11.60 8.48 -15.46
N ALA A 124 -12.41 9.49 -15.11
CA ALA A 124 -13.29 9.43 -13.94
C ALA A 124 -14.31 8.28 -14.03
N ASP A 125 -14.77 7.96 -15.25
CA ASP A 125 -15.74 6.90 -15.52
C ASP A 125 -15.10 5.51 -15.64
N GLN A 126 -13.77 5.41 -15.66
CA GLN A 126 -13.07 4.14 -15.82
C GLN A 126 -13.05 3.33 -14.51
N PRO A 127 -13.53 2.06 -14.47
CA PRO A 127 -13.59 1.27 -13.23
C PRO A 127 -12.24 1.07 -12.53
N LEU A 128 -11.14 1.00 -13.31
CA LEU A 128 -9.79 0.85 -12.75
C LEU A 128 -9.22 2.16 -12.23
N TRP A 129 -9.76 3.30 -12.66
CA TRP A 129 -9.43 4.61 -12.11
C TRP A 129 -10.15 4.87 -10.80
N THR A 130 -11.40 4.43 -10.64
CA THR A 130 -12.15 4.61 -9.39
C THR A 130 -11.49 3.85 -8.22
N VAL A 131 -11.15 4.59 -7.17
CA VAL A 131 -10.55 4.04 -5.94
C VAL A 131 -11.40 4.45 -4.74
N PRO A 132 -12.31 3.58 -4.26
CA PRO A 132 -13.15 3.88 -3.10
C PRO A 132 -12.32 4.29 -1.88
N LYS A 133 -12.82 5.27 -1.12
CA LYS A 133 -12.19 5.70 0.15
C LYS A 133 -12.42 4.67 1.25
N ASP A 134 -13.59 4.05 1.25
CA ASP A 134 -13.97 2.97 2.15
C ASP A 134 -14.63 1.81 1.41
N VAL A 135 -14.75 0.68 2.11
CA VAL A 135 -15.49 -0.48 1.65
C VAL A 135 -16.04 -1.23 2.87
N SER A 136 -17.28 -1.70 2.76
CA SER A 136 -17.86 -2.65 3.71
C SER A 136 -17.70 -4.05 3.16
N VAL A 137 -17.01 -4.91 3.91
CA VAL A 137 -16.78 -6.32 3.53
C VAL A 137 -17.12 -7.26 4.66
N ASP A 138 -17.32 -8.53 4.31
CA ASP A 138 -17.51 -9.58 5.31
C ASP A 138 -16.28 -9.67 6.21
N ARG A 139 -16.51 -9.83 7.52
CA ARG A 139 -15.48 -9.90 8.55
C ARG A 139 -14.86 -11.28 8.61
N GLU A 140 -14.35 -11.73 7.46
CA GLU A 140 -13.60 -12.95 7.27
C GLU A 140 -12.13 -12.60 6.95
N HIS A 141 -11.17 -13.28 7.56
CA HIS A 141 -9.74 -12.96 7.43
C HIS A 141 -9.29 -12.83 5.97
N LYS A 142 -9.66 -13.77 5.09
CA LYS A 142 -9.27 -13.74 3.67
C LYS A 142 -9.85 -12.53 2.95
N VAL A 143 -11.12 -12.25 3.18
CA VAL A 143 -11.82 -11.11 2.57
C VAL A 143 -11.19 -9.79 3.03
N MET A 144 -10.96 -9.66 4.34
CA MET A 144 -10.33 -8.49 4.95
C MET A 144 -8.93 -8.23 4.40
N VAL A 145 -8.07 -9.25 4.35
CA VAL A 145 -6.69 -9.12 3.86
C VAL A 145 -6.67 -8.88 2.35
N GLN A 146 -7.53 -9.56 1.58
CA GLN A 146 -7.65 -9.35 0.14
C GLN A 146 -7.99 -7.89 -0.21
N GLN A 147 -8.79 -7.20 0.61
CA GLN A 147 -9.11 -5.79 0.38
C GLN A 147 -7.92 -4.83 0.47
N ILE A 148 -6.93 -5.17 1.31
CA ILE A 148 -5.73 -4.35 1.53
C ILE A 148 -4.49 -4.91 0.83
N ARG A 149 -4.66 -6.01 0.08
CA ARG A 149 -3.57 -6.74 -0.59
C ARG A 149 -2.71 -5.88 -1.49
N SER A 150 -3.31 -4.98 -2.28
CA SER A 150 -2.55 -4.08 -3.16
C SER A 150 -1.62 -3.15 -2.38
N MET A 151 -2.08 -2.62 -1.24
CA MET A 151 -1.27 -1.82 -0.32
C MET A 151 -0.13 -2.66 0.27
N LEU A 152 -0.44 -3.85 0.80
CA LEU A 152 0.56 -4.73 1.41
C LEU A 152 1.61 -5.25 0.41
N ASN A 153 1.23 -5.48 -0.85
CA ASN A 153 2.16 -5.87 -1.92
C ASN A 153 3.18 -4.77 -2.25
N CYS A 154 2.78 -3.50 -2.09
CA CYS A 154 3.66 -2.37 -2.34
C CYS A 154 4.50 -2.00 -1.11
N ALA A 155 4.04 -2.30 0.09
CA ALA A 155 4.69 -1.93 1.34
C ALA A 155 6.05 -2.63 1.56
N SER A 156 6.97 -1.93 2.23
CA SER A 156 8.23 -2.46 2.77
C SER A 156 8.27 -2.45 4.30
N GLU A 157 7.31 -1.80 4.94
CA GLU A 157 7.15 -1.78 6.39
C GLU A 157 5.67 -1.91 6.72
N ILE A 158 5.34 -2.71 7.74
CA ILE A 158 3.97 -3.01 8.14
C ILE A 158 3.85 -2.90 9.66
N ILE A 159 2.86 -2.13 10.10
CA ILE A 159 2.47 -1.97 11.48
C ILE A 159 0.99 -2.33 11.60
N LEU A 160 0.68 -3.26 12.49
CA LEU A 160 -0.66 -3.63 12.88
C LEU A 160 -0.99 -2.97 14.21
N VAL A 161 -2.16 -2.37 14.33
CA VAL A 161 -2.61 -1.72 15.56
C VAL A 161 -3.96 -2.30 15.94
N ASP A 162 -4.02 -2.99 17.07
CA ASP A 162 -5.29 -3.44 17.67
C ASP A 162 -5.13 -3.66 19.18
N ARG A 163 -5.82 -2.83 19.96
CA ARG A 163 -5.79 -2.89 21.44
C ARG A 163 -6.30 -4.20 22.05
N ASN A 164 -7.08 -4.96 21.30
CA ASN A 164 -7.78 -6.14 21.77
C ASN A 164 -7.09 -7.45 21.36
N PHE A 165 -5.90 -7.39 20.76
CA PHE A 165 -5.19 -8.57 20.27
C PHE A 165 -4.97 -9.60 21.39
N LYS A 166 -5.36 -10.85 21.10
CA LYS A 166 -5.24 -12.00 22.00
C LYS A 166 -4.59 -13.18 21.25
N PRO A 167 -3.31 -13.49 21.53
CA PRO A 167 -2.56 -14.52 20.80
C PRO A 167 -3.23 -15.89 20.79
N GLU A 168 -3.91 -16.25 21.88
CA GLU A 168 -4.56 -17.54 22.09
C GLU A 168 -5.90 -17.70 21.36
N THR A 169 -6.45 -16.62 20.79
CA THR A 169 -7.77 -16.66 20.14
C THR A 169 -7.64 -16.79 18.62
N GLN A 170 -8.27 -17.83 18.05
CA GLN A 170 -8.21 -18.17 16.63
C GLN A 170 -8.50 -16.99 15.69
N ARG A 171 -9.49 -16.15 16.04
CA ARG A 171 -9.91 -15.03 15.19
C ARG A 171 -8.82 -13.98 14.93
N PHE A 172 -7.89 -13.79 15.87
CA PHE A 172 -6.75 -12.90 15.68
C PHE A 172 -5.61 -13.62 14.93
N GLN A 173 -5.40 -14.90 15.23
CA GLN A 173 -4.42 -15.74 14.56
C GLN A 173 -4.69 -15.82 13.06
N ASN A 174 -5.95 -15.99 12.64
CA ASN A 174 -6.33 -16.12 11.23
C ASN A 174 -5.98 -14.87 10.42
N VAL A 175 -6.29 -13.67 10.94
CA VAL A 175 -5.94 -12.42 10.26
C VAL A 175 -4.43 -12.22 10.20
N LEU A 176 -3.72 -12.43 11.32
CA LEU A 176 -2.27 -12.28 11.38
C LEU A 176 -1.53 -13.28 10.46
N SER A 177 -1.96 -14.55 10.48
CA SER A 177 -1.42 -15.61 9.64
C SER A 177 -1.61 -15.30 8.16
N GLU A 178 -2.82 -14.90 7.75
CA GLU A 178 -3.12 -14.55 6.36
C GLU A 178 -2.26 -13.38 5.87
N ILE A 179 -2.07 -12.34 6.69
CA ILE A 179 -1.15 -11.24 6.39
C ILE A 179 0.28 -11.78 6.24
N MET A 180 0.82 -12.49 7.23
CA MET A 180 2.21 -12.93 7.20
C MET A 180 2.50 -13.93 6.07
N GLU A 181 1.60 -14.88 5.82
CA GLU A 181 1.71 -15.86 4.74
C GLU A 181 1.67 -15.18 3.37
N MET A 182 0.76 -14.22 3.18
CA MET A 182 0.74 -13.43 1.96
C MET A 182 2.06 -12.68 1.78
N LEU A 183 2.62 -12.11 2.86
CA LEU A 183 3.88 -11.35 2.79
C LEU A 183 5.10 -12.20 2.50
N SER A 184 5.16 -13.43 3.03
CA SER A 184 6.27 -14.37 2.85
C SER A 184 6.31 -14.96 1.44
N LYS A 185 5.15 -15.09 0.79
CA LYS A 185 5.00 -15.60 -0.58
C LYS A 185 5.20 -14.54 -1.67
N ARG A 186 5.54 -13.29 -1.31
CA ARG A 186 5.74 -12.21 -2.31
C ARG A 186 6.99 -12.45 -3.14
N THR A 187 6.80 -12.55 -4.45
CA THR A 187 7.89 -12.71 -5.43
C THR A 187 8.43 -11.37 -5.93
N HIS A 188 7.55 -10.37 -6.11
CA HIS A 188 7.90 -9.11 -6.77
C HIS A 188 7.82 -7.87 -5.85
N GLY A 189 7.32 -8.01 -4.61
CA GLY A 189 7.24 -6.92 -3.62
C GLY A 189 8.54 -6.71 -2.84
N PRO A 190 8.65 -5.64 -2.04
CA PRO A 190 9.74 -5.51 -1.08
C PRO A 190 9.79 -6.70 -0.12
N SER A 191 10.98 -7.25 0.13
CA SER A 191 11.15 -8.24 1.18
C SER A 191 10.77 -7.63 2.53
N ILE A 192 9.97 -8.36 3.32
CA ILE A 192 9.61 -7.97 4.68
C ILE A 192 9.96 -9.13 5.59
N ALA A 193 10.98 -8.93 6.41
CA ALA A 193 11.36 -9.87 7.45
C ALA A 193 10.68 -9.55 8.79
N LYS A 194 9.89 -8.46 8.87
CA LYS A 194 9.36 -7.93 10.12
C LYS A 194 7.95 -7.36 9.97
N VAL A 195 7.06 -7.77 10.87
CA VAL A 195 5.80 -7.09 11.15
C VAL A 195 5.83 -6.56 12.59
N VAL A 196 5.37 -5.34 12.82
CA VAL A 196 5.23 -4.76 14.18
C VAL A 196 3.77 -4.77 14.57
N TYR A 197 3.45 -5.26 15.77
CA TYR A 197 2.09 -5.31 16.30
C TYR A 197 1.97 -4.47 17.57
N HIS A 198 1.12 -3.44 17.52
CA HIS A 198 0.79 -2.57 18.65
C HIS A 198 -0.52 -3.07 19.28
N THR A 199 -0.48 -3.39 20.58
CA THR A 199 -1.64 -3.87 21.35
C THR A 199 -1.74 -3.18 22.71
N GLY A 200 -2.87 -3.36 23.40
CA GLY A 200 -3.12 -2.80 24.73
C GLY A 200 -2.66 -3.73 25.86
N ASP A 201 -2.33 -3.15 27.01
CA ASP A 201 -1.87 -3.78 28.26
C ASP A 201 -2.98 -4.53 29.04
N SER A 202 -3.85 -5.25 28.33
CA SER A 202 -4.92 -6.04 28.97
C SER A 202 -4.40 -7.16 29.88
N VAL A 203 -3.12 -7.54 29.72
CA VAL A 203 -2.38 -8.56 30.47
C VAL A 203 -0.93 -8.09 30.63
N SER A 204 -0.17 -8.70 31.54
CA SER A 204 1.26 -8.37 31.68
C SER A 204 2.05 -8.75 30.43
N VAL A 205 3.13 -8.00 30.16
CA VAL A 205 4.01 -8.22 29.00
C VAL A 205 4.55 -9.65 28.97
N GLY A 206 5.04 -10.16 30.11
CA GLY A 206 5.55 -11.54 30.18
C GLY A 206 4.49 -12.61 29.96
N TYR A 207 3.23 -12.37 30.36
CA TYR A 207 2.14 -13.30 30.02
C TYR A 207 1.85 -13.26 28.52
N LEU A 208 1.74 -12.06 27.93
CA LEU A 208 1.50 -11.88 26.50
C LEU A 208 2.60 -12.53 25.65
N GLU A 209 3.87 -12.33 26.01
CA GLU A 209 5.01 -12.95 25.35
C GLU A 209 4.91 -14.48 25.35
N ASN A 210 4.59 -15.08 26.51
CA ASN A 210 4.39 -16.53 26.61
C ASN A 210 3.23 -17.02 25.72
N GLN A 211 2.11 -16.30 25.66
CA GLN A 211 1.00 -16.64 24.77
C GLN A 211 1.41 -16.53 23.29
N CYS A 212 2.17 -15.49 22.92
CA CYS A 212 2.72 -15.35 21.58
C CYS A 212 3.70 -16.47 21.22
N LEU A 213 4.60 -16.85 22.13
CA LEU A 213 5.52 -17.97 21.93
C LEU A 213 4.78 -19.29 21.70
N ARG A 214 3.66 -19.50 22.41
CA ARG A 214 2.86 -20.73 22.30
C ARG A 214 1.97 -20.77 21.05
N HIS A 215 1.31 -19.66 20.72
CA HIS A 215 0.22 -19.64 19.75
C HIS A 215 0.57 -18.92 18.44
N ILE A 216 1.49 -17.95 18.48
CA ILE A 216 1.85 -17.15 17.30
C ILE A 216 3.14 -17.64 16.66
N LYS A 217 4.15 -18.02 17.45
CA LYS A 217 5.41 -18.55 16.92
C LYS A 217 5.19 -19.65 15.86
N PRO A 218 4.29 -20.65 16.03
CA PRO A 218 4.08 -21.70 15.05
C PRO A 218 3.52 -21.24 13.70
N ILE A 219 2.89 -20.05 13.63
CA ILE A 219 2.29 -19.50 12.41
C ILE A 219 3.16 -18.43 11.73
N ILE A 220 4.29 -18.02 12.34
CA ILE A 220 5.20 -17.06 11.71
C ILE A 220 5.97 -17.77 10.59
N PRO A 221 5.89 -17.30 9.33
CA PRO A 221 6.64 -17.89 8.23
C PRO A 221 8.16 -17.79 8.43
N SER A 222 8.89 -18.76 7.90
CA SER A 222 10.36 -18.79 7.94
C SER A 222 10.98 -17.46 7.46
N GLY A 223 11.98 -16.97 8.21
CA GLY A 223 12.69 -15.73 7.89
C GLY A 223 11.95 -14.45 8.28
N MET A 224 10.76 -14.58 8.89
CA MET A 224 10.02 -13.45 9.44
C MET A 224 10.04 -13.43 10.97
N ARG A 225 9.75 -12.27 11.52
CA ARG A 225 9.53 -12.06 12.96
C ARG A 225 8.37 -11.11 13.20
N LEU A 226 7.75 -11.27 14.37
CA LEU A 226 6.78 -10.35 14.94
C LEU A 226 7.43 -9.57 16.07
N GLU A 227 7.47 -8.25 15.95
CA GLU A 227 7.83 -7.36 17.06
C GLU A 227 6.53 -6.87 17.71
N VAL A 228 6.43 -6.93 19.04
CA VAL A 228 5.22 -6.51 19.77
C VAL A 228 5.52 -5.28 20.63
N VAL A 229 4.60 -4.32 20.57
CA VAL A 229 4.62 -3.08 21.36
C VAL A 229 3.32 -3.02 22.17
N VAL A 230 3.44 -2.84 23.48
CA VAL A 230 2.31 -2.80 24.41
C VAL A 230 2.07 -1.35 24.85
N TRP A 231 0.80 -0.96 24.81
CA TRP A 231 0.32 0.38 25.14
C TRP A 231 -0.58 0.34 26.36
N PRO A 232 -0.62 1.42 27.16
CA PRO A 232 -1.78 1.67 28.01
C PRO A 232 -3.06 1.60 27.17
N LYS A 233 -3.98 0.71 27.54
CA LYS A 233 -5.16 0.36 26.72
C LYS A 233 -6.08 1.55 26.44
N ASP A 234 -6.12 2.52 27.34
CA ASP A 234 -6.82 3.80 27.24
C ASP A 234 -6.19 4.76 26.23
N LYS A 235 -4.96 4.50 25.79
CA LYS A 235 -4.26 5.30 24.77
C LYS A 235 -4.29 4.68 23.38
N LEU A 236 -4.84 3.47 23.25
CA LEU A 236 -4.92 2.73 21.98
C LEU A 236 -6.38 2.38 21.69
N HIS A 237 -7.10 3.26 20.99
CA HIS A 237 -8.52 3.06 20.69
C HIS A 237 -8.76 2.55 19.26
N ASP A 238 -8.05 3.17 18.32
CA ASP A 238 -8.19 2.90 16.90
C ASP A 238 -7.48 1.61 16.48
N ARG A 239 -7.92 1.04 15.37
CA ARG A 239 -7.33 -0.17 14.81
C ARG A 239 -6.91 0.08 13.37
N PHE A 240 -5.64 -0.13 13.09
CA PHE A 240 -5.06 0.23 11.81
C PHE A 240 -4.23 -0.90 11.24
N VAL A 241 -4.17 -0.93 9.91
CA VAL A 241 -3.03 -1.46 9.21
C VAL A 241 -2.31 -0.28 8.58
N LEU A 242 -1.10 0.00 9.05
CA LEU A 242 -0.26 1.07 8.56
C LEU A 242 0.92 0.50 7.77
N THR A 243 1.31 1.20 6.72
CA THR A 243 2.45 0.87 5.88
C THR A 243 3.23 2.14 5.53
N ASN A 244 4.46 2.02 5.07
CA ASN A 244 5.25 3.19 4.65
C ASN A 244 4.64 3.98 3.48
N ILE A 245 3.62 3.42 2.81
CA ILE A 245 2.90 4.03 1.69
C ILE A 245 1.47 4.49 2.05
N GLY A 246 1.07 4.46 3.32
CA GLY A 246 -0.25 4.89 3.80
C GLY A 246 -0.86 3.87 4.76
N GLY A 247 -2.11 4.11 5.17
CA GLY A 247 -2.79 3.22 6.12
C GLY A 247 -4.29 3.16 5.93
N VAL A 248 -4.90 2.18 6.60
CA VAL A 248 -6.34 1.97 6.65
C VAL A 248 -6.81 1.75 8.08
N LEU A 249 -7.98 2.29 8.41
CA LEU A 249 -8.74 2.02 9.63
C LEU A 249 -9.59 0.76 9.43
N PHE A 250 -9.60 -0.09 10.45
CA PHE A 250 -10.48 -1.24 10.59
C PHE A 250 -11.50 -0.96 11.69
N GLY A 251 -12.76 -0.68 11.31
CA GLY A 251 -13.78 -0.18 12.26
C GLY A 251 -13.98 -1.10 13.47
N GLN A 252 -13.94 -2.41 13.27
CA GLN A 252 -14.25 -3.40 14.29
C GLN A 252 -13.03 -4.16 14.83
N GLY A 253 -11.82 -3.88 14.32
CA GLY A 253 -10.58 -4.54 14.72
C GLY A 253 -9.97 -5.46 13.66
N LEU A 254 -8.83 -6.03 14.01
CA LEU A 254 -8.03 -6.96 13.21
C LEU A 254 -8.31 -8.41 13.59
N ASP A 255 -9.58 -8.73 13.82
CA ASP A 255 -10.08 -10.07 14.05
C ASP A 255 -11.24 -10.41 13.12
N GLU A 256 -11.28 -11.67 12.71
CA GLU A 256 -12.43 -12.21 12.00
C GLU A 256 -13.62 -12.46 12.95
N ARG A 257 -14.79 -12.67 12.35
CA ARG A 257 -15.98 -13.11 13.06
C ARG A 257 -16.06 -14.64 13.03
N LEU A 258 -15.97 -15.26 14.21
CA LEU A 258 -16.26 -16.69 14.45
C LEU A 258 -17.49 -16.92 15.32
N GLY A 259 -18.42 -15.97 15.37
CA GLY A 259 -19.61 -16.04 16.23
C GLY A 259 -20.28 -14.68 16.41
N PHE A 260 -20.46 -14.24 17.66
CA PHE A 260 -21.10 -12.97 17.98
C PHE A 260 -20.30 -11.76 17.48
N GLY A 261 -21.03 -10.74 17.03
CA GLY A 261 -20.48 -9.51 16.46
C GLY A 261 -21.02 -9.23 15.06
N PRO A 262 -20.67 -8.08 14.48
CA PRO A 262 -21.16 -7.69 13.17
C PRO A 262 -20.55 -8.54 12.05
N ASP A 263 -21.39 -8.92 11.10
CA ASP A 263 -21.05 -9.72 9.92
C ASP A 263 -20.07 -9.00 9.00
N LYS A 264 -20.16 -7.67 8.97
CA LYS A 264 -19.35 -6.80 8.13
C LYS A 264 -18.45 -5.89 8.94
N ILE A 265 -17.34 -5.51 8.31
CA ILE A 265 -16.39 -4.52 8.79
C ILE A 265 -16.28 -3.39 7.78
N LEU A 266 -16.19 -2.16 8.28
CA LEU A 266 -15.82 -1.02 7.46
C LEU A 266 -14.30 -0.88 7.46
N ILE A 267 -13.70 -0.88 6.26
CA ILE A 267 -12.28 -0.59 6.06
C ILE A 267 -12.18 0.75 5.33
N THR A 268 -11.52 1.72 5.95
CA THR A 268 -11.43 3.10 5.44
C THR A 268 -9.98 3.51 5.26
N ARG A 269 -9.63 4.06 4.11
CA ARG A 269 -8.31 4.65 3.88
C ARG A 269 -8.15 5.93 4.72
N LEU A 270 -7.01 6.03 5.41
CA LEU A 270 -6.69 7.18 6.25
C LEU A 270 -6.41 8.43 5.41
N SER A 271 -6.72 9.59 5.97
CA SER A 271 -6.16 10.86 5.49
C SER A 271 -4.66 10.90 5.74
N ASP A 272 -3.95 11.77 5.00
CA ASP A 272 -2.50 11.89 5.16
C ASP A 272 -2.09 12.36 6.57
N ASP A 273 -2.89 13.23 7.20
CA ASP A 273 -2.64 13.73 8.56
C ASP A 273 -2.79 12.63 9.61
N THR A 274 -3.90 11.90 9.62
CA THR A 274 -4.12 10.78 10.55
C THR A 274 -3.09 9.69 10.34
N TYR A 275 -2.75 9.38 9.09
CA TYR A 275 -1.69 8.43 8.78
C TYR A 275 -0.34 8.88 9.36
N LYS A 276 0.08 10.13 9.12
CA LYS A 276 1.37 10.65 9.59
C LYS A 276 1.47 10.65 11.10
N GLU A 277 0.41 11.07 11.78
CA GLU A 277 0.33 11.07 13.24
C GLU A 277 0.55 9.66 13.80
N TRP A 278 -0.27 8.70 13.38
CA TRP A 278 -0.18 7.33 13.89
C TRP A 278 1.08 6.60 13.45
N TRP A 279 1.55 6.84 12.23
CA TRP A 279 2.82 6.30 11.73
C TRP A 279 3.98 6.75 12.60
N SER A 280 4.10 8.06 12.86
CA SER A 280 5.14 8.63 13.71
C SER A 280 5.03 8.11 15.15
N LEU A 281 3.82 8.14 15.70
CA LEU A 281 3.54 7.69 17.06
C LEU A 281 3.94 6.23 17.27
N CYS A 282 3.62 5.35 16.32
CA CYS A 282 4.00 3.93 16.39
C CYS A 282 5.51 3.73 16.21
N LYS A 283 6.13 4.42 15.24
CA LYS A 283 7.57 4.29 14.95
C LYS A 283 8.47 4.76 16.09
N ASN A 284 7.98 5.65 16.94
CA ASN A 284 8.72 6.18 18.08
C ASN A 284 8.62 5.30 19.34
N LYS A 285 7.87 4.18 19.30
CA LYS A 285 7.83 3.24 20.41
C LYS A 285 8.92 2.19 20.32
N THR A 286 9.40 1.79 21.49
CA THR A 286 10.31 0.66 21.65
C THR A 286 9.52 -0.64 21.63
N THR A 287 10.05 -1.64 20.95
CA THR A 287 9.56 -3.02 20.98
C THR A 287 9.74 -3.60 22.38
N ASP A 288 8.66 -4.17 22.95
CA ASP A 288 8.71 -4.83 24.25
C ASP A 288 9.31 -6.24 24.15
N PHE A 289 8.92 -7.00 23.13
CA PHE A 289 9.48 -8.32 22.85
C PHE A 289 9.36 -8.71 21.37
N THR A 290 10.11 -9.74 20.97
CA THR A 290 10.18 -10.21 19.58
C THR A 290 9.98 -11.72 19.51
N ILE A 291 9.15 -12.16 18.57
CA ILE A 291 8.91 -13.57 18.27
C ILE A 291 9.46 -13.86 16.87
N CYS A 292 10.51 -14.67 16.79
CA CYS A 292 11.06 -15.14 15.53
C CYS A 292 10.38 -16.45 15.10
N SER A 293 10.34 -16.71 13.79
CA SER A 293 10.00 -18.05 13.28
C SER A 293 10.87 -19.12 13.95
N SER A 294 10.29 -20.30 14.17
CA SER A 294 11.01 -21.49 14.61
C SER A 294 12.11 -21.90 13.64
#